data_AF-A0A3D1CXS5-F1
#
_entry.id   AF-A0A3D1CXS5-F1
#
_cell.length_a   1.000
_cell.length_b   1.000
_cell.length_c   1.000
_cell.angle_alpha   90.00
_cell.angle_beta   90.00
_cell.angle_gamma   90.00
#
_symmetry.space_group_name_H-M   'P 1'
#
loop_
_entity.id
_entity.type
_entity.pdbx_description
1 polymer ?
#
loop_
_entity_poly.entity_id
_entity_poly.type
_entity_poly.pdbx_seq_one_letter_code
_entity_poly.pdbx_strand_id
1 'polypeptide(L)'
;ECQLMAGKAGDLVLLNGADLKEYSLPEGVTERPAFPVIPKKGPSSEQPVGNWNKVSITVNDGAISIQVNDLLQNSATSEVKEGHIGLQSEGKAIQFRNLVLHPLKDSEQP
;
A
#
# COMPACT_ATOMS: atom_id res chain seq x y z
N GLU A 1 -1.23 -4.16 -4.06
CA GLU A 1 0.13 -3.59 -4.07
C GLU A 1 0.10 -2.17 -3.50
N CYS A 2 1.05 -1.78 -2.65
CA CYS A 2 1.31 -0.38 -2.34
C CYS A 2 2.27 0.16 -3.41
N GLN A 3 1.77 0.95 -4.36
CA GLN A 3 2.61 1.42 -5.47
C GLN A 3 3.58 2.54 -5.05
N LEU A 4 4.64 2.70 -5.84
CA LEU A 4 5.73 3.66 -5.61
C LEU A 4 5.96 4.61 -6.80
N MET A 5 4.96 4.83 -7.66
CA MET A 5 5.06 5.85 -8.71
C MET A 5 5.23 7.23 -8.07
N ALA A 6 6.16 8.02 -8.60
CA ALA A 6 6.45 9.36 -8.08
C ALA A 6 5.18 10.23 -8.00
N GLY A 7 4.91 10.79 -6.82
CA GLY A 7 3.70 11.58 -6.50
C GLY A 7 2.48 10.74 -6.10
N LYS A 8 2.59 9.41 -6.17
CA LYS A 8 1.52 8.45 -5.88
C LYS A 8 1.94 7.35 -4.91
N ALA A 9 3.07 7.49 -4.21
CA ALA A 9 3.47 6.50 -3.23
C ALA A 9 2.40 6.33 -2.15
N GLY A 10 1.98 5.08 -1.91
CA GLY A 10 0.93 4.75 -0.96
C GLY A 10 -0.47 4.56 -1.57
N ASP A 11 -0.66 4.85 -2.87
CA ASP A 11 -1.86 4.37 -3.57
C ASP A 11 -1.88 2.83 -3.56
N LEU A 12 -3.06 2.23 -3.42
CA LEU A 12 -3.24 0.78 -3.43
C LEU A 12 -3.75 0.34 -4.80
N VAL A 13 -2.95 -0.44 -5.54
CA VAL A 13 -3.33 -1.03 -6.83
C VAL A 13 -3.74 -2.48 -6.63
N LEU A 14 -4.94 -2.82 -7.10
CA LEU A 14 -5.58 -4.11 -6.86
C LEU A 14 -5.38 -5.06 -8.05
N LEU A 15 -4.16 -5.59 -8.16
CA LEU A 15 -3.75 -6.46 -9.27
C LEU A 15 -4.36 -7.87 -9.18
N ASN A 16 -4.52 -8.51 -10.34
CA ASN A 16 -4.85 -9.93 -10.49
C ASN A 16 -6.06 -10.40 -9.66
N GLY A 17 -7.13 -9.60 -9.65
CA GLY A 17 -8.36 -9.92 -8.93
C GLY A 17 -8.31 -9.68 -7.42
N ALA A 18 -7.23 -9.09 -6.89
CA ALA A 18 -7.19 -8.65 -5.50
C ALA A 18 -8.34 -7.68 -5.20
N ASP A 19 -8.85 -7.74 -3.97
CA ASP A 19 -9.94 -6.87 -3.51
C ASP A 19 -9.76 -6.47 -2.06
N LEU A 20 -10.23 -5.26 -1.73
CA LEU A 20 -10.18 -4.66 -0.40
C LEU A 20 -11.52 -3.98 -0.13
N LYS A 21 -11.96 -3.95 1.14
CA LYS A 21 -13.28 -3.45 1.52
C LYS A 21 -13.51 -1.98 1.14
N GLU A 22 -12.44 -1.21 1.01
CA GLU A 22 -12.45 0.22 0.75
C GLU A 22 -12.45 0.54 -0.76
N TYR A 23 -12.38 -0.48 -1.63
CA TYR A 23 -12.57 -0.26 -3.06
C TYR A 23 -14.05 -0.27 -3.43
N SER A 24 -14.48 0.80 -4.07
CA SER A 24 -15.76 0.88 -4.75
C SER A 24 -15.55 1.20 -6.23
N LEU A 25 -16.42 0.70 -7.08
CA LEU A 25 -16.41 1.07 -8.49
C LEU A 25 -16.64 2.59 -8.62
N PRO A 26 -15.81 3.31 -9.40
CA PRO A 26 -16.00 4.74 -9.59
C PRO A 26 -17.36 5.06 -10.21
N GLU A 27 -17.89 6.25 -9.93
CA GLU A 27 -19.16 6.70 -10.50
C GLU A 27 -19.12 6.69 -12.04
N GLY A 28 -20.17 6.15 -12.66
CA GLY A 28 -20.29 6.06 -14.12
C GLY A 28 -19.48 4.91 -14.76
N VAL A 29 -18.71 4.15 -13.97
CA VAL A 29 -18.03 2.94 -14.44
C VAL A 29 -18.93 1.73 -14.20
N THR A 30 -19.10 0.87 -15.20
CA THR A 30 -19.93 -0.34 -15.12
C THR A 30 -19.12 -1.63 -14.99
N GLU A 31 -17.84 -1.59 -15.37
CA GLU A 31 -16.94 -2.74 -15.35
C GLU A 31 -15.69 -2.44 -14.51
N ARG A 32 -15.24 -3.43 -13.73
CA ARG A 32 -14.03 -3.27 -12.92
C ARG A 32 -12.82 -3.03 -13.83
N PRO A 33 -12.06 -1.93 -13.63
CA PRO A 33 -10.85 -1.69 -14.41
C PRO A 33 -9.81 -2.81 -14.21
N ALA A 34 -8.94 -3.03 -15.20
CA ALA A 34 -7.83 -3.98 -15.08
C ALA A 34 -6.85 -3.64 -13.94
N PHE A 35 -6.74 -2.34 -13.62
CA PHE A 35 -5.89 -1.82 -12.54
C PHE A 35 -6.73 -0.92 -11.62
N PRO A 36 -7.58 -1.50 -10.75
CA PRO A 36 -8.34 -0.73 -9.77
C PRO A 36 -7.39 -0.05 -8.77
N VAL A 37 -7.69 1.18 -8.41
CA VAL A 37 -6.86 1.97 -7.48
C VAL A 37 -7.69 2.53 -6.35
N ILE A 38 -7.24 2.35 -5.11
CA ILE A 38 -7.69 3.14 -3.96
C ILE A 38 -6.63 4.25 -3.76
N PRO A 39 -6.98 5.53 -4.02
CA PRO A 39 -6.03 6.62 -3.88
C PRO A 39 -5.66 6.83 -2.41
N LYS A 40 -4.45 7.34 -2.17
CA LYS A 40 -4.03 7.80 -0.86
C LYS A 40 -4.95 8.91 -0.32
N LYS A 41 -5.07 8.99 1.00
CA LYS A 41 -6.01 9.85 1.73
C LYS A 41 -5.66 11.33 1.69
N GLY A 42 -4.43 11.69 1.33
CA GLY A 42 -3.96 13.07 1.36
C GLY A 42 -2.94 13.40 0.27
N PRO A 43 -2.36 14.61 0.30
CA PRO A 43 -1.25 14.97 -0.56
C PRO A 43 -0.08 13.99 -0.41
N SER A 44 0.74 13.86 -1.45
CA SER A 44 1.97 13.07 -1.36
C SER A 44 2.87 13.61 -0.24
N SER A 45 3.40 12.69 0.57
CA SER A 45 4.44 12.96 1.56
C SER A 45 5.82 12.51 1.08
N GLU A 46 5.98 12.21 -0.21
CA GLU A 46 7.26 11.79 -0.79
C GLU A 46 8.30 12.92 -0.74
N GLN A 47 9.54 12.53 -0.51
CA GLN A 47 10.70 13.38 -0.79
C GLN A 47 10.89 13.51 -2.31
N PRO A 48 11.58 14.57 -2.78
CA PRO A 48 11.90 14.73 -4.19
C PRO A 48 12.65 13.52 -4.76
N VAL A 49 12.43 13.23 -6.04
CA VAL A 49 13.09 12.13 -6.77
C VAL A 49 14.61 12.14 -6.55
N GLY A 50 15.16 10.97 -6.24
CA GLY A 50 16.58 10.79 -5.90
C GLY A 50 16.86 10.77 -4.39
N ASN A 51 15.90 11.21 -3.57
CA ASN A 51 15.98 11.07 -2.11
C ASN A 51 15.29 9.78 -1.64
N TRP A 52 15.69 9.32 -0.47
CA TRP A 52 15.11 8.14 0.16
C TRP A 52 13.77 8.47 0.81
N ASN A 53 12.78 7.62 0.57
CA ASN A 53 11.51 7.61 1.29
C ASN A 53 11.47 6.45 2.29
N LYS A 54 10.87 6.67 3.45
CA LYS A 54 10.55 5.62 4.41
C LYS A 54 9.12 5.15 4.16
N VAL A 55 8.92 3.86 3.94
CA VAL A 55 7.59 3.25 3.84
C VAL A 55 7.43 2.28 5.00
N SER A 56 6.35 2.44 5.76
CA SER A 56 5.97 1.54 6.84
C SER A 56 4.60 0.95 6.53
N ILE A 57 4.52 -0.37 6.50
CA ILE A 57 3.27 -1.11 6.25
C ILE A 57 3.01 -1.99 7.47
N THR A 58 1.85 -1.81 8.08
CA THR A 58 1.38 -2.65 9.19
C THR A 58 0.19 -3.45 8.69
N VAL A 59 0.22 -4.77 8.89
CA VAL A 59 -0.89 -5.66 8.57
C VAL A 59 -1.25 -6.42 9.84
N ASN A 60 -2.42 -6.14 10.41
CA ASN A 60 -2.93 -6.77 11.63
C ASN A 60 -4.30 -7.41 11.35
N ASP A 61 -4.36 -8.74 11.30
CA ASP A 61 -5.60 -9.49 11.04
C ASP A 61 -6.39 -8.98 9.81
N GLY A 62 -5.67 -8.65 8.73
CA GLY A 62 -6.25 -8.10 7.50
C GLY A 62 -6.45 -6.58 7.49
N ALA A 63 -6.34 -5.90 8.64
CA ALA A 63 -6.30 -4.44 8.71
C ALA A 63 -4.91 -3.93 8.30
N ILE A 64 -4.88 -3.16 7.22
CA ILE A 64 -3.68 -2.64 6.58
C ILE A 64 -3.58 -1.14 6.85
N SER A 65 -2.40 -0.67 7.24
CA SER A 65 -2.07 0.77 7.23
C SER A 65 -0.74 1.01 6.54
N ILE A 66 -0.69 2.07 5.73
CA ILE A 66 0.47 2.44 4.92
C ILE A 66 0.86 3.86 5.29
N GLN A 67 2.09 4.04 5.72
CA GLN A 67 2.69 5.33 5.99
C GLN A 67 3.86 5.56 5.04
N VAL A 68 3.93 6.77 4.47
CA VAL A 68 5.07 7.23 3.68
C VAL A 68 5.65 8.45 4.39
N ASN A 69 6.92 8.39 4.75
CA ASN A 69 7.62 9.38 5.58
C ASN A 69 6.82 9.75 6.85
N ASP A 70 6.43 8.70 7.58
CA ASP A 70 5.72 8.76 8.87
C ASP A 70 4.31 9.41 8.82
N LEU A 71 3.80 9.74 7.62
CA LEU A 71 2.43 10.20 7.41
C LEU A 71 1.56 9.07 6.85
N LEU A 72 0.39 8.85 7.46
CA LEU A 72 -0.60 7.88 6.97
C LEU A 72 -1.09 8.28 5.57
N GLN A 73 -0.76 7.45 4.58
CA GLN A 73 -1.21 7.64 3.20
C GLN A 73 -2.41 6.76 2.87
N ASN A 74 -2.51 5.55 3.43
CA ASN A 74 -3.65 4.69 3.13
C ASN A 74 -3.98 3.73 4.27
N SER A 75 -5.21 3.25 4.27
CA SER A 75 -5.63 2.14 5.14
C SER A 75 -6.67 1.31 4.40
N ALA A 76 -6.60 -0.01 4.57
CA ALA A 76 -7.55 -0.91 3.94
C ALA A 76 -7.79 -2.17 4.77
N THR A 77 -8.79 -2.96 4.39
CA THR A 77 -9.16 -4.20 5.05
C THR A 77 -9.25 -5.31 4.01
N SER A 78 -8.53 -6.40 4.24
CA SER A 78 -8.55 -7.61 3.42
C SER A 78 -9.08 -8.81 4.20
N GLU A 79 -9.77 -9.72 3.52
CA GLU A 79 -10.08 -11.05 4.05
C GLU A 79 -8.86 -12.00 3.94
N VAL A 80 -7.86 -11.65 3.12
CA VAL A 80 -6.59 -12.38 3.01
C VAL A 80 -5.62 -11.85 4.07
N LYS A 81 -5.20 -12.74 4.96
CA LYS A 81 -4.44 -12.37 6.18
C LYS A 81 -2.98 -12.80 6.17
N GLU A 82 -2.57 -13.59 5.20
CA GLU A 82 -1.21 -14.11 5.06
C GLU A 82 -0.78 -14.17 3.59
N GLY A 83 0.53 -14.20 3.35
CA GLY A 83 1.08 -14.26 2.00
C GLY A 83 2.56 -13.90 1.95
N HIS A 84 3.07 -13.77 0.72
CA HIS A 84 4.46 -13.38 0.48
C HIS A 84 4.62 -11.87 0.39
N ILE A 85 5.81 -11.39 0.78
CA ILE A 85 6.23 -10.01 0.56
C ILE A 85 7.02 -9.96 -0.76
N GLY A 86 6.55 -9.15 -1.70
CA GLY A 86 7.21 -8.91 -2.98
C GLY A 86 7.69 -7.47 -3.10
N LEU A 87 8.88 -7.29 -3.70
CA LEU A 87 9.34 -5.98 -4.18
C LEU A 87 9.21 -5.97 -5.69
N GLN A 88 8.50 -4.98 -6.21
CA GLN A 88 8.21 -4.85 -7.63
C GLN A 88 8.77 -3.53 -8.17
N SER A 89 9.12 -3.55 -9.45
CA SER A 89 9.57 -2.37 -10.19
C SER A 89 8.96 -2.40 -11.57
N GLU A 90 8.28 -1.33 -11.95
CA GLU A 90 7.71 -1.16 -13.28
C GLU A 90 8.16 0.15 -13.92
N GLY A 91 8.52 0.10 -15.20
CA GLY A 91 8.82 1.27 -16.03
C GLY A 91 10.21 1.92 -15.83
N LYS A 92 10.71 2.05 -14.60
CA LYS A 92 12.03 2.66 -14.32
C LYS A 92 12.77 1.91 -13.21
N ALA A 93 14.06 2.23 -13.05
CA ALA A 93 14.87 1.70 -11.96
C ALA A 93 14.38 2.20 -10.60
N ILE A 94 14.37 1.31 -9.61
CA ILE A 94 14.08 1.60 -8.21
C ILE A 94 15.15 0.97 -7.32
N GLN A 95 15.38 1.55 -6.14
CA GLN A 95 16.32 1.05 -5.15
C GLN A 95 15.60 0.84 -3.83
N PHE A 96 15.87 -0.29 -3.18
CA PHE A 96 15.37 -0.61 -1.85
C PHE A 96 16.55 -0.80 -0.89
N ARG A 97 16.41 -0.34 0.35
CA ARG A 97 17.38 -0.60 1.43
C ARG A 97 16.67 -0.66 2.77
N ASN A 98 17.33 -1.27 3.76
CA ASN A 98 16.83 -1.36 5.14
C ASN A 98 15.44 -2.01 5.23
N LEU A 99 15.25 -3.13 4.53
CA LEU A 99 14.02 -3.92 4.64
C LEU A 99 14.05 -4.69 5.96
N VAL A 100 13.18 -4.31 6.88
CA VAL A 100 13.07 -4.93 8.19
C VAL A 100 11.64 -5.36 8.40
N LEU A 101 11.45 -6.61 8.81
CA LEU A 101 10.15 -7.17 9.18
C LEU A 101 10.12 -7.36 10.68
N HIS A 102 9.07 -6.86 11.32
CA HIS A 102 8.79 -7.11 12.72
C HIS A 102 7.47 -7.87 12.83
N PRO A 103 7.43 -9.01 13.53
CA PRO A 103 6.14 -9.60 13.88
C PRO A 103 5.37 -8.59 14.74
N LEU A 104 4.05 -8.54 14.56
CA LEU A 104 3.22 -7.81 15.50
C LEU A 104 3.32 -8.51 16.85
N LYS A 105 3.47 -7.72 17.91
CA LYS A 105 3.34 -8.26 19.26
C LYS A 105 1.90 -8.73 19.39
N ASP A 106 1.72 -9.95 19.89
CA ASP A 106 0.42 -10.37 20.39
C ASP A 106 -0.02 -9.29 21.39
N SER A 107 -1.23 -8.77 21.22
CA SER A 107 -1.82 -7.97 22.30
C SER A 107 -1.83 -8.88 23.52
N GLU A 108 -1.03 -8.57 24.55
CA GLU A 108 -1.10 -9.27 25.83
C GLU A 108 -2.58 -9.35 26.21
N GLN A 109 -3.13 -10.56 26.18
CA GLN A 109 -4.43 -10.83 26.76
C GLN A 109 -4.31 -10.48 28.24
N PRO A 110 -5.20 -9.62 28.79
CA PRO A 110 -5.26 -9.43 30.23
C PRO A 110 -5.58 -10.75 30.94
#